data_AF-A0A5D4J103-F1
#
_entry.id   AF-A0A5D4J103-F1
#
_cell.length_a   1.000
_cell.length_b   1.000
_cell.length_c   1.000
_cell.angle_alpha   90.00
_cell.angle_beta   90.00
_cell.angle_gamma   90.00
#
_symmetry.space_group_name_H-M   'P 1'
#
loop_
_entity.id
_entity.type
_entity.pdbx_description
1 polymer ?
#
loop_
_entity_poly.entity_id
_entity_poly.type
_entity_poly.pdbx_seq_one_letter_code
_entity_poly.pdbx_strand_id
1 'polypeptide(L)'
;MPLSHRHIRTTVDAYLARHPDEREQLGGLLDALDQTGEDIASRSTFTGHITCGAIVVDQLGRVLHVLHLASGKVLAPGGHAEPTDDSLAAAALRELREETGIPPQAVMQWPGYAAVPLDIDIHDIDAHPGKGEPWHQHFDLRFLFRLHAVEEVSVELQEEEIGGIEWRPVDRVTSPTLREKLLKLPLQVAPETANASALIYNDRGEYLLHLRDYLPGQIWEPGNWSLVGGGREPQDVTLEHTVRRELAEEAGLDLAELTPFDTEYAIGDSGATVPIAIYAGRWNGDPRKLHVTEGVLLVWFPPSDLHRLRIANTTSDLVRRHAASHPTTQSGPEPEEEGPASPHGTVPNIIGVHLYLEKPDGTVLLGLRHPNSAFAPSTWHVLAGHCEQENAIDCLIREAREEAGLHIERQDIELVHVVHHIGTPKNPPRMGLFFRARAWRGEPELREPDKCIEWRFWDAAALPDELVPYTRMAIAKIQTGELYSEMGWPA
;
A
#
# COMPACT_ATOMS: atom_id res chain seq x y z
N MET A 1 -41.58 13.34 -19.46
CA MET A 1 -41.96 14.45 -20.37
C MET A 1 -40.73 14.74 -21.20
N PRO A 2 -40.82 15.03 -22.51
CA PRO A 2 -39.63 15.33 -23.31
C PRO A 2 -38.83 16.47 -22.69
N LEU A 3 -37.51 16.40 -22.81
CA LEU A 3 -36.58 17.38 -22.25
C LEU A 3 -36.85 18.76 -22.85
N SER A 4 -37.62 19.58 -22.12
CA SER A 4 -38.02 20.88 -22.63
C SER A 4 -36.82 21.82 -22.78
N HIS A 5 -36.87 22.70 -23.77
CA HIS A 5 -35.92 23.81 -23.94
C HIS A 5 -35.66 24.59 -22.64
N ARG A 6 -36.71 24.78 -21.82
CA ARG A 6 -36.63 25.41 -20.50
C ARG A 6 -35.77 24.60 -19.52
N HIS A 7 -35.89 23.28 -19.52
CA HIS A 7 -35.10 22.40 -18.67
C HIS A 7 -33.60 22.49 -19.03
N ILE A 8 -33.28 22.45 -20.34
CA ILE A 8 -31.89 22.60 -20.81
C ILE A 8 -31.33 23.96 -20.39
N ARG A 9 -32.09 25.05 -20.61
CA ARG A 9 -31.68 26.39 -20.16
C ARG A 9 -31.42 26.44 -18.66
N THR A 10 -32.34 25.93 -17.83
CA THR A 10 -32.16 25.91 -16.37
C THR A 10 -30.89 25.15 -15.97
N THR A 11 -30.59 24.04 -16.63
CA THR A 11 -29.37 23.25 -16.37
C THR A 11 -28.11 24.01 -16.75
N VAL A 12 -28.09 24.67 -17.91
CA VAL A 12 -26.94 25.46 -18.39
C VAL A 12 -26.74 26.72 -17.53
N ASP A 13 -27.81 27.39 -17.12
CA ASP A 13 -27.72 28.54 -16.21
C ASP A 13 -27.17 28.13 -14.83
N ALA A 14 -27.59 26.98 -14.31
CA ALA A 14 -27.07 26.44 -13.06
C ALA A 14 -25.58 26.04 -13.17
N TYR A 15 -25.15 25.55 -14.34
CA TYR A 15 -23.75 25.29 -14.64
C TYR A 15 -22.92 26.59 -14.69
N LEU A 16 -23.38 27.60 -15.43
CA LEU A 16 -22.70 28.89 -15.54
C LEU A 16 -22.64 29.67 -14.23
N ALA A 17 -23.57 29.43 -13.30
CA ALA A 17 -23.49 29.96 -11.95
C ALA A 17 -22.26 29.41 -11.18
N ARG A 18 -21.77 28.21 -11.52
CA ARG A 18 -20.56 27.61 -10.94
C ARG A 18 -19.30 27.91 -11.75
N HIS A 19 -19.45 28.05 -13.07
CA HIS A 19 -18.36 28.29 -14.02
C HIS A 19 -18.60 29.57 -14.84
N PRO A 20 -18.63 30.75 -14.19
CA PRO A 20 -18.96 32.01 -14.88
C PRO A 20 -17.95 32.36 -15.99
N ASP A 21 -16.70 31.95 -15.83
CA ASP A 21 -15.60 32.20 -16.77
C ASP A 21 -15.78 31.46 -18.11
N GLU A 22 -16.63 30.43 -18.16
CA GLU A 22 -16.87 29.62 -19.36
C GLU A 22 -17.99 30.16 -20.26
N ARG A 23 -18.64 31.26 -19.87
CA ARG A 23 -19.75 31.86 -20.61
C ARG A 23 -19.39 32.20 -22.07
N GLU A 24 -18.18 32.70 -22.32
CA GLU A 24 -17.74 33.05 -23.67
C GLU A 24 -17.56 31.79 -24.54
N GLN A 25 -16.95 30.73 -23.98
CA GLN A 25 -16.76 29.46 -24.67
C GLN A 25 -18.10 28.77 -25.00
N LEU A 26 -19.11 28.92 -24.14
CA LEU A 26 -20.45 28.37 -24.35
C LEU A 26 -21.35 29.25 -25.24
N GLY A 27 -20.81 30.27 -25.91
CA GLY A 27 -21.57 31.22 -26.73
C GLY A 27 -22.50 30.55 -27.75
N GLY A 28 -22.02 29.53 -28.50
CA GLY A 28 -22.84 28.83 -29.47
C GLY A 28 -24.06 28.11 -28.87
N LEU A 29 -23.89 27.49 -27.69
CA LEU A 29 -24.98 26.88 -26.94
C LEU A 29 -25.96 27.93 -26.41
N LEU A 30 -25.46 29.06 -25.92
CA LEU A 30 -26.30 30.16 -25.42
C LEU A 30 -27.12 30.80 -26.55
N ASP A 31 -26.52 31.00 -27.71
CA ASP A 31 -27.22 31.51 -28.90
C ASP A 31 -28.31 30.52 -29.36
N ALA A 32 -28.02 29.22 -29.37
CA ALA A 32 -29.00 28.17 -29.69
C ALA A 32 -30.15 28.13 -28.66
N LEU A 33 -29.84 28.34 -27.37
CA LEU A 33 -30.85 28.45 -26.33
C LEU A 33 -31.71 29.73 -26.48
N ASP A 34 -31.15 30.85 -26.92
CA ASP A 34 -31.85 32.12 -27.08
C ASP A 34 -32.79 32.13 -28.32
N GLN A 35 -32.53 31.28 -29.30
CA GLN A 35 -33.40 31.10 -30.46
C GLN A 35 -34.69 30.37 -30.08
N THR A 36 -35.82 31.05 -30.24
CA THR A 36 -37.14 30.45 -30.03
C THR A 36 -37.57 29.65 -31.26
N GLY A 37 -37.72 28.33 -31.14
CA GLY A 37 -38.34 27.48 -32.16
C GLY A 37 -37.52 26.30 -32.66
N GLU A 38 -36.24 26.21 -32.31
CA GLU A 38 -35.42 25.03 -32.57
C GLU A 38 -35.44 24.08 -31.37
N ASP A 39 -35.65 22.79 -31.63
CA ASP A 39 -35.58 21.75 -30.61
C ASP A 39 -34.15 21.22 -30.52
N ILE A 40 -33.34 21.88 -29.70
CA ILE A 40 -31.93 21.50 -29.52
C ILE A 40 -31.76 20.18 -28.75
N ALA A 41 -32.83 19.55 -28.25
CA ALA A 41 -32.76 18.17 -27.72
C ALA A 41 -32.80 17.14 -28.86
N SER A 42 -33.22 17.55 -30.06
CA SER A 42 -33.34 16.65 -31.21
C SER A 42 -32.03 16.49 -31.96
N ARG A 43 -31.62 15.23 -32.19
CA ARG A 43 -30.50 14.88 -33.08
C ARG A 43 -30.66 15.32 -34.54
N SER A 44 -31.84 15.82 -34.92
CA SER A 44 -32.12 16.36 -36.26
C SER A 44 -31.86 17.87 -36.35
N THR A 45 -31.46 18.51 -35.26
CA THR A 45 -31.13 19.93 -35.21
C THR A 45 -29.64 20.12 -35.49
N PHE A 46 -29.31 20.42 -36.75
CA PHE A 46 -27.93 20.50 -37.24
C PHE A 46 -27.26 21.87 -37.03
N THR A 47 -27.98 22.86 -36.51
CA THR A 47 -27.39 24.10 -35.96
C THR A 47 -26.61 23.83 -34.67
N GLY A 48 -26.90 22.71 -34.01
CA GLY A 48 -26.27 22.20 -32.81
C GLY A 48 -27.31 21.57 -31.89
N HIS A 49 -26.97 20.47 -31.22
CA HIS A 49 -27.91 19.79 -30.33
C HIS A 49 -27.23 19.14 -29.12
N ILE A 50 -28.05 18.82 -28.12
CA ILE A 50 -27.65 18.32 -26.82
C ILE A 50 -27.29 16.83 -26.90
N THR A 51 -26.12 16.51 -26.34
CA THR A 51 -25.75 15.15 -25.95
C THR A 51 -25.48 15.12 -24.45
N CYS A 52 -25.53 13.93 -23.87
CA CYS A 52 -25.35 13.72 -22.44
C CYS A 52 -24.28 12.66 -22.18
N GLY A 53 -23.23 13.04 -21.46
CA GLY A 53 -22.13 12.16 -21.07
C GLY A 53 -22.17 11.76 -19.59
N ALA A 54 -21.73 10.54 -19.29
CA ALA A 54 -21.59 10.02 -17.93
C ALA A 54 -20.11 9.94 -17.51
N ILE A 55 -19.70 10.82 -16.61
CA ILE A 55 -18.40 10.76 -15.96
C ILE A 55 -18.54 9.85 -14.73
N VAL A 56 -18.06 8.61 -14.83
CA VAL A 56 -18.11 7.64 -13.74
C VAL A 56 -16.75 7.53 -13.07
N VAL A 57 -16.69 7.82 -11.77
CA VAL A 57 -15.48 7.68 -10.94
C VAL A 57 -15.59 6.42 -10.08
N ASP A 58 -14.59 5.53 -10.15
CA ASP A 58 -14.54 4.34 -9.29
C ASP A 58 -13.99 4.62 -7.89
N GLN A 59 -13.97 3.58 -7.06
CA GLN A 59 -13.47 3.64 -5.68
C GLN A 59 -11.97 3.98 -5.57
N LEU A 60 -11.20 3.78 -6.65
CA LEU A 60 -9.77 4.09 -6.74
C LEU A 60 -9.51 5.48 -7.32
N GLY A 61 -10.57 6.27 -7.57
CA GLY A 61 -10.46 7.59 -8.18
C GLY A 61 -10.11 7.56 -9.67
N ARG A 62 -10.36 6.44 -10.36
CA ARG A 62 -10.21 6.35 -11.82
C ARG A 62 -11.53 6.70 -12.50
N VAL A 63 -11.43 7.28 -13.68
CA VAL A 63 -12.56 7.71 -14.51
C VAL A 63 -12.76 6.72 -15.65
N LEU A 64 -13.98 6.25 -15.82
CA LEU A 64 -14.38 5.37 -16.92
C LEU A 64 -14.29 6.10 -18.26
N HIS A 65 -13.66 5.46 -19.23
CA HIS A 65 -13.66 5.89 -20.62
C HIS A 65 -14.03 4.72 -21.55
N VAL A 66 -14.60 5.06 -22.70
CA VAL A 66 -14.88 4.17 -23.82
C VAL A 66 -14.00 4.52 -25.02
N LEU A 67 -13.60 3.53 -25.80
CA LEU A 67 -12.99 3.74 -27.11
C LEU A 67 -14.11 3.83 -28.16
N HIS A 68 -14.49 5.05 -28.55
CA HIS A 68 -15.58 5.26 -29.49
C HIS A 68 -15.13 4.95 -30.94
N LEU A 69 -15.74 3.94 -31.57
CA LEU A 69 -15.28 3.39 -32.85
C LEU A 69 -15.40 4.38 -34.01
N ALA A 70 -16.50 5.14 -34.07
CA ALA A 70 -16.74 6.05 -35.19
C ALA A 70 -15.81 7.28 -35.17
N SER A 71 -15.35 7.71 -33.99
CA SER A 71 -14.44 8.87 -33.85
C SER A 71 -12.99 8.47 -33.63
N GLY A 72 -12.72 7.21 -33.24
CA GLY A 72 -11.40 6.73 -32.85
C GLY A 72 -10.85 7.38 -31.56
N LYS A 73 -11.69 8.08 -30.80
CA LYS A 73 -11.30 8.82 -29.59
C LYS A 73 -11.65 8.03 -28.33
N VAL A 74 -10.93 8.35 -27.25
CA VAL A 74 -11.23 7.84 -25.91
C VAL A 74 -12.01 8.91 -25.14
N LEU A 75 -13.28 8.63 -24.83
CA LEU A 75 -14.26 9.59 -24.32
C LEU A 75 -14.98 9.02 -23.09
N ALA A 76 -15.72 9.86 -22.37
CA ALA A 76 -16.71 9.37 -21.42
C ALA A 76 -17.87 8.73 -22.21
N PRO A 77 -18.54 7.67 -21.69
CA PRO A 77 -19.73 7.11 -22.33
C PRO A 77 -20.83 8.17 -22.41
N GLY A 78 -21.60 8.20 -23.50
CA GLY A 78 -22.59 9.25 -23.70
C GLY A 78 -23.11 9.35 -25.13
N GLY A 79 -24.33 9.88 -25.24
CA GLY A 79 -25.06 9.93 -26.50
C GLY A 79 -26.19 10.94 -26.50
N HIS A 80 -27.17 10.72 -27.37
CA HIS A 80 -28.24 11.69 -27.62
C HIS A 80 -29.33 11.57 -26.57
N ALA A 81 -29.97 12.69 -26.26
CA ALA A 81 -31.20 12.68 -25.47
C ALA A 81 -32.35 12.00 -26.24
N GLU A 82 -33.12 11.15 -25.55
CA GLU A 82 -34.32 10.52 -26.08
C GLU A 82 -35.61 11.09 -25.44
N PRO A 83 -36.76 11.04 -26.14
CA PRO A 83 -38.05 11.52 -25.59
C PRO A 83 -38.51 10.80 -24.31
N THR A 84 -37.97 9.61 -24.06
CA THR A 84 -38.22 8.75 -22.89
C THR A 84 -37.37 9.13 -21.68
N ASP A 85 -36.32 9.95 -21.86
CA ASP A 85 -35.45 10.36 -20.76
C ASP A 85 -36.14 11.37 -19.84
N ASP A 86 -36.19 11.06 -18.54
CA ASP A 86 -36.83 11.92 -17.53
C ASP A 86 -36.00 13.15 -17.15
N SER A 87 -34.70 13.14 -17.45
CA SER A 87 -33.76 14.25 -17.24
C SER A 87 -32.52 14.08 -18.11
N LEU A 88 -31.73 15.15 -18.29
CA LEU A 88 -30.44 15.08 -19.00
C LEU A 88 -29.46 14.10 -18.32
N ALA A 89 -29.46 14.05 -16.99
CA ALA A 89 -28.66 13.07 -16.24
C ALA A 89 -29.18 11.63 -16.42
N ALA A 90 -30.49 11.44 -16.62
CA ALA A 90 -31.05 10.13 -16.93
C ALA A 90 -30.64 9.64 -18.33
N ALA A 91 -30.57 10.55 -19.31
CA ALA A 91 -30.01 10.25 -20.63
C ALA A 91 -28.55 9.76 -20.51
N ALA A 92 -27.70 10.46 -19.75
CA ALA A 92 -26.32 10.02 -19.50
C ALA A 92 -26.24 8.62 -18.84
N LEU A 93 -27.14 8.31 -17.90
CA LEU A 93 -27.20 6.99 -17.25
C LEU A 93 -27.69 5.87 -18.19
N ARG A 94 -28.62 6.19 -19.10
CA ARG A 94 -29.06 5.26 -20.13
C ARG A 94 -27.91 4.92 -21.07
N GLU A 95 -27.23 5.93 -21.60
CA GLU A 95 -26.08 5.77 -22.50
C GLU A 95 -24.93 5.00 -21.83
N LEU A 96 -24.63 5.29 -20.56
CA LEU A 96 -23.68 4.49 -19.76
C LEU A 96 -24.03 2.99 -19.76
N ARG A 97 -25.32 2.67 -19.60
CA ARG A 97 -25.78 1.28 -19.58
C ARG A 97 -25.71 0.66 -20.96
N GLU A 98 -26.13 1.38 -21.99
CA GLU A 98 -26.18 0.89 -23.37
C GLU A 98 -24.77 0.60 -23.87
N GLU A 99 -23.84 1.53 -23.70
CA GLU A 99 -22.47 1.38 -24.18
C GLU A 99 -21.68 0.36 -23.36
N THR A 100 -21.74 0.42 -22.01
CA THR A 100 -20.79 -0.31 -21.15
C THR A 100 -21.42 -1.44 -20.33
N GLY A 101 -22.74 -1.62 -20.40
CA GLY A 101 -23.47 -2.59 -19.58
C GLY A 101 -23.58 -2.22 -18.09
N ILE A 102 -23.01 -1.09 -17.65
CA ILE A 102 -23.05 -0.70 -16.23
C ILE A 102 -24.48 -0.25 -15.89
N PRO A 103 -25.19 -0.93 -14.98
CA PRO A 103 -26.57 -0.57 -14.70
C PRO A 103 -26.63 0.75 -13.91
N PRO A 104 -27.65 1.61 -14.13
CA PRO A 104 -27.78 2.89 -13.42
C PRO A 104 -27.77 2.79 -11.89
N GLN A 105 -28.18 1.63 -11.36
CA GLN A 105 -28.18 1.30 -9.93
C GLN A 105 -26.79 0.96 -9.36
N ALA A 106 -25.79 0.71 -10.21
CA ALA A 106 -24.39 0.53 -9.78
C ALA A 106 -23.65 1.86 -9.62
N VAL A 107 -24.29 2.99 -9.94
CA VAL A 107 -23.72 4.33 -9.79
C VAL A 107 -24.64 5.22 -8.96
N MET A 108 -24.03 6.15 -8.23
CA MET A 108 -24.74 7.20 -7.50
C MET A 108 -24.34 8.55 -8.05
N GLN A 109 -25.27 9.50 -8.05
CA GLN A 109 -24.95 10.90 -8.36
C GLN A 109 -23.97 11.46 -7.33
N TRP A 110 -23.03 12.28 -7.77
CA TRP A 110 -22.10 12.91 -6.85
C TRP A 110 -22.81 13.99 -6.01
N PRO A 111 -22.63 14.02 -4.68
CA PRO A 111 -23.28 15.02 -3.82
C PRO A 111 -23.01 16.45 -4.30
N GLY A 112 -24.06 17.25 -4.44
CA GLY A 112 -23.97 18.61 -4.98
C GLY A 112 -23.90 18.70 -6.50
N TYR A 113 -23.82 17.60 -7.25
CA TYR A 113 -23.87 17.56 -8.73
C TYR A 113 -25.06 16.75 -9.28
N ALA A 114 -26.09 16.53 -8.44
CA ALA A 114 -27.27 15.73 -8.78
C ALA A 114 -28.03 16.19 -10.05
N ALA A 115 -28.08 17.50 -10.28
CA ALA A 115 -28.86 18.09 -11.39
C ALA A 115 -28.03 19.07 -12.25
N VAL A 116 -26.74 19.24 -11.96
CA VAL A 116 -25.86 20.19 -12.64
C VAL A 116 -24.70 19.41 -13.22
N PRO A 117 -24.42 19.51 -14.53
CA PRO A 117 -23.27 18.83 -15.12
C PRO A 117 -21.96 19.31 -14.49
N LEU A 118 -20.95 18.45 -14.47
CA LEU A 118 -19.61 18.84 -14.06
C LEU A 118 -18.89 19.62 -15.14
N ASP A 119 -19.11 19.27 -16.41
CA ASP A 119 -18.45 19.85 -17.57
C ASP A 119 -19.45 19.99 -18.72
N ILE A 120 -19.31 21.05 -19.52
CA ILE A 120 -20.01 21.19 -20.79
C ILE A 120 -18.95 21.36 -21.88
N ASP A 121 -19.00 20.51 -22.89
CA ASP A 121 -18.06 20.52 -24.00
C ASP A 121 -18.80 20.75 -25.31
N ILE A 122 -18.25 21.63 -26.15
CA ILE A 122 -18.79 21.93 -27.47
C ILE A 122 -17.79 21.43 -28.49
N HIS A 123 -18.20 20.48 -29.31
CA HIS A 123 -17.32 19.91 -30.34
C HIS A 123 -18.04 19.67 -31.65
N ASP A 124 -17.25 19.73 -32.72
CA ASP A 124 -17.72 19.58 -34.08
C ASP A 124 -17.90 18.11 -34.44
N ILE A 125 -18.96 17.84 -35.20
CA ILE A 125 -19.24 16.55 -35.83
C ILE A 125 -19.11 16.74 -37.33
N ASP A 126 -18.23 15.93 -37.93
CA ASP A 126 -18.00 15.95 -39.37
C ASP A 126 -19.26 15.55 -40.13
N ALA A 127 -19.45 16.16 -41.31
CA ALA A 127 -20.56 15.80 -42.18
C ALA A 127 -20.48 14.31 -42.57
N HIS A 128 -21.61 13.61 -42.47
CA HIS A 128 -21.77 12.23 -42.91
C HIS A 128 -22.80 12.14 -44.05
N PRO A 129 -22.40 12.40 -45.31
CA PRO A 129 -23.32 12.44 -46.45
C PRO A 129 -24.18 11.18 -46.62
N GLY A 130 -23.64 10.01 -46.27
CA GLY A 130 -24.37 8.73 -46.36
C GLY A 130 -25.54 8.58 -45.37
N LYS A 131 -25.60 9.41 -44.31
CA LYS A 131 -26.68 9.45 -43.32
C LYS A 131 -27.54 10.71 -43.43
N GLY A 132 -27.21 11.61 -44.37
CA GLY A 132 -27.88 12.89 -44.51
C GLY A 132 -27.58 13.89 -43.38
N GLU A 133 -26.52 13.64 -42.61
CA GLU A 133 -26.12 14.48 -41.47
C GLU A 133 -25.05 15.48 -41.98
N PRO A 134 -25.36 16.80 -42.11
CA PRO A 134 -24.36 17.81 -42.41
C PRO A 134 -23.42 18.02 -41.22
N TRP A 135 -22.37 18.83 -41.41
CA TRP A 135 -21.55 19.29 -40.31
C TRP A 135 -22.42 20.01 -39.28
N HIS A 136 -22.21 19.72 -38.00
CA HIS A 136 -22.96 20.31 -36.89
C HIS A 136 -22.13 20.23 -35.60
N GLN A 137 -22.65 20.77 -34.51
CA GLN A 137 -22.01 20.71 -33.20
C GLN A 137 -22.82 19.86 -32.21
N HIS A 138 -22.11 19.14 -31.35
CA HIS A 138 -22.68 18.59 -30.13
C HIS A 138 -22.41 19.54 -28.96
N PHE A 139 -23.45 19.75 -28.17
CA PHE A 139 -23.38 20.41 -26.86
C PHE A 139 -23.45 19.33 -25.79
N ASP A 140 -22.29 18.83 -25.39
CA ASP A 140 -22.16 17.66 -24.54
C ASP A 140 -22.18 18.03 -23.06
N LEU A 141 -23.31 17.75 -22.40
CA LEU A 141 -23.51 18.01 -20.97
C LEU A 141 -23.09 16.77 -20.18
N ARG A 142 -22.00 16.87 -19.44
CA ARG A 142 -21.37 15.72 -18.78
C ARG A 142 -21.69 15.68 -17.29
N PHE A 143 -22.40 14.65 -16.86
CA PHE A 143 -22.86 14.47 -15.49
C PHE A 143 -21.93 13.56 -14.70
N LEU A 144 -21.72 13.90 -13.42
CA LEU A 144 -20.78 13.21 -12.55
C LEU A 144 -21.47 12.17 -11.66
N PHE A 145 -20.95 10.94 -11.75
CA PHE A 145 -21.40 9.79 -11.00
C PHE A 145 -20.22 9.11 -10.29
N ARG A 146 -20.54 8.42 -9.20
CA ARG A 146 -19.61 7.55 -8.48
C ARG A 146 -20.08 6.12 -8.60
N LEU A 147 -19.18 5.22 -8.96
CA LEU A 147 -19.43 3.78 -8.95
C LEU A 147 -19.57 3.29 -7.50
N HIS A 148 -20.70 2.68 -7.20
CA HIS A 148 -20.99 2.05 -5.91
C HIS A 148 -21.49 0.63 -6.20
N ALA A 149 -20.55 -0.30 -6.32
CA ALA A 149 -20.85 -1.68 -6.65
C ALA A 149 -21.44 -2.40 -5.45
N VAL A 150 -22.64 -2.98 -5.62
CA VAL A 150 -23.27 -3.88 -4.65
C VAL A 150 -22.92 -5.35 -4.98
N GLU A 151 -22.55 -5.66 -6.23
CA GLU A 151 -22.07 -6.98 -6.71
C GLU A 151 -21.11 -6.80 -7.91
N GLU A 152 -20.32 -7.82 -8.26
CA GLU A 152 -19.40 -7.80 -9.42
C GLU A 152 -20.14 -7.41 -10.71
N VAL A 153 -19.85 -6.21 -11.24
CA VAL A 153 -20.51 -5.69 -12.45
C VAL A 153 -19.92 -6.41 -13.68
N SER A 154 -20.72 -7.27 -14.31
CA SER A 154 -20.41 -7.82 -15.64
C SER A 154 -20.53 -6.71 -16.68
N VAL A 155 -19.42 -6.37 -17.33
CA VAL A 155 -19.37 -5.39 -18.42
C VAL A 155 -19.77 -6.10 -19.71
N GLU A 156 -20.89 -5.70 -20.30
CA GLU A 156 -21.33 -6.10 -21.64
C GLU A 156 -21.19 -4.89 -22.55
N LEU A 157 -20.29 -4.96 -23.53
CA LEU A 157 -20.00 -3.83 -24.42
C LEU A 157 -20.98 -3.81 -25.59
N GLN A 158 -21.42 -2.62 -25.99
CA GLN A 158 -22.05 -2.41 -27.29
C GLN A 158 -20.97 -2.36 -28.38
N GLU A 159 -20.60 -3.52 -28.91
CA GLU A 159 -19.49 -3.69 -29.85
C GLU A 159 -19.67 -2.90 -31.17
N GLU A 160 -20.89 -2.46 -31.50
CA GLU A 160 -21.16 -1.60 -32.66
C GLU A 160 -20.66 -0.15 -32.49
N GLU A 161 -20.57 0.34 -31.26
CA GLU A 161 -20.25 1.75 -30.97
C GLU A 161 -18.92 1.91 -30.24
N ILE A 162 -18.55 0.93 -29.40
CA ILE A 162 -17.34 0.99 -28.58
C ILE A 162 -16.41 -0.20 -28.77
N GLY A 163 -15.11 0.07 -28.86
CA GLY A 163 -14.05 -0.92 -29.02
C GLY A 163 -13.45 -1.43 -27.70
N GLY A 164 -13.97 -0.98 -26.57
CA GLY A 164 -13.50 -1.34 -25.23
C GLY A 164 -13.69 -0.24 -24.20
N ILE A 165 -13.51 -0.59 -22.93
CA ILE A 165 -13.49 0.34 -21.80
C ILE A 165 -12.10 0.43 -21.18
N GLU A 166 -11.79 1.60 -20.61
CA GLU A 166 -10.55 1.84 -19.88
C GLU A 166 -10.83 2.70 -18.63
N TRP A 167 -10.29 2.29 -17.49
CA TRP A 167 -10.30 3.10 -16.27
C TRP A 167 -9.02 3.91 -16.18
N ARG A 168 -9.13 5.25 -16.27
CA ARG A 168 -7.98 6.15 -16.27
C ARG A 168 -7.87 6.96 -14.97
N PRO A 169 -6.70 7.05 -14.35
CA PRO A 169 -6.45 8.04 -13.30
C PRO A 169 -6.85 9.46 -13.74
N VAL A 170 -7.35 10.29 -12.81
CA VAL A 170 -7.83 11.66 -13.11
C VAL A 170 -6.78 12.49 -13.87
N ASP A 171 -5.50 12.40 -13.50
CA ASP A 171 -4.40 13.12 -14.14
C ASP A 171 -4.16 12.71 -15.61
N ARG A 172 -4.72 11.57 -16.04
CA ARG A 172 -4.64 11.04 -17.42
C ARG A 172 -5.94 11.18 -18.22
N VAL A 173 -6.95 11.86 -17.68
CA VAL A 173 -8.18 12.20 -18.42
C VAL A 173 -7.80 13.09 -19.62
N THR A 174 -8.26 12.71 -20.83
CA THR A 174 -7.82 13.35 -22.08
C THR A 174 -8.28 14.80 -22.19
N SER A 175 -9.53 15.08 -21.80
CA SER A 175 -10.10 16.43 -21.83
C SER A 175 -9.45 17.33 -20.76
N PRO A 176 -8.77 18.43 -21.14
CA PRO A 176 -8.11 19.32 -20.18
C PRO A 176 -9.09 20.02 -19.22
N THR A 177 -10.23 20.49 -19.73
CA THR A 177 -11.25 21.19 -18.93
C THR A 177 -11.87 20.27 -17.90
N LEU A 178 -12.27 19.07 -18.33
CA LEU A 178 -12.81 18.04 -17.46
C LEU A 178 -11.76 17.61 -16.41
N ARG A 179 -10.50 17.40 -16.83
CA ARG A 179 -9.40 17.04 -15.92
C ARG A 179 -9.19 18.10 -14.85
N GLU A 180 -9.16 19.38 -15.22
CA GLU A 180 -9.00 20.48 -14.25
C GLU A 180 -10.15 20.52 -13.24
N LYS A 181 -11.39 20.32 -13.68
CA LYS A 181 -12.56 20.29 -12.79
C LYS A 181 -12.56 19.07 -11.88
N LEU A 182 -12.19 17.91 -12.40
CA LEU A 182 -12.03 16.68 -11.61
C LEU A 182 -10.94 16.82 -10.54
N LEU A 183 -9.83 17.50 -10.84
CA LEU A 183 -8.75 17.79 -9.87
C LEU A 183 -9.17 18.82 -8.81
N LYS A 184 -10.09 19.73 -9.13
CA LYS A 184 -10.63 20.74 -8.21
C LYS A 184 -11.86 20.26 -7.44
N LEU A 185 -12.45 19.14 -7.81
CA LEU A 185 -13.58 18.58 -7.07
C LEU A 185 -13.10 18.32 -5.64
N PRO A 186 -13.71 18.98 -4.64
CA PRO A 186 -13.44 18.59 -3.27
C PRO A 186 -13.89 17.13 -3.16
N LEU A 187 -13.01 16.26 -2.71
CA LEU A 187 -13.36 14.91 -2.25
C LEU A 187 -14.25 14.97 -0.98
N GLN A 188 -15.00 16.06 -0.77
CA GLN A 188 -15.86 16.27 0.38
C GLN A 188 -17.18 15.56 0.20
N VAL A 189 -17.41 14.63 1.11
CA VAL A 189 -18.65 13.89 1.30
C VAL A 189 -19.54 14.67 2.28
N ALA A 190 -20.85 14.45 2.20
CA ALA A 190 -21.83 15.06 3.08
C ALA A 190 -21.43 14.91 4.57
N PRO A 191 -21.50 15.99 5.38
CA PRO A 191 -20.95 16.03 6.76
C PRO A 191 -21.72 15.22 7.82
N GLU A 192 -22.80 14.51 7.44
CA GLU A 192 -23.65 13.78 8.40
C GLU A 192 -23.21 12.33 8.64
N THR A 193 -22.30 11.78 7.82
CA THR A 193 -21.88 10.36 7.89
C THR A 193 -20.37 10.14 7.83
N ALA A 194 -19.56 11.20 7.99
CA ALA A 194 -18.11 11.13 7.83
C ALA A 194 -17.37 10.92 9.15
N ASN A 195 -16.48 9.93 9.19
CA ASN A 195 -15.48 9.76 10.22
C ASN A 195 -14.33 10.76 9.98
N ALA A 196 -13.44 10.94 10.96
CA ALA A 196 -12.25 11.76 10.78
C ALA A 196 -11.03 11.09 11.41
N SER A 197 -9.90 11.12 10.69
CA SER A 197 -8.64 10.53 11.13
C SER A 197 -7.45 11.47 10.91
N ALA A 198 -6.41 11.27 11.73
CA ALA A 198 -5.21 12.07 11.72
C ALA A 198 -4.05 11.35 11.02
N LEU A 199 -3.50 11.98 9.98
CA LEU A 199 -2.24 11.61 9.37
C LEU A 199 -1.11 12.36 10.08
N ILE A 200 -0.50 11.73 11.08
CA ILE A 200 0.53 12.36 11.89
C ILE A 200 1.91 11.99 11.37
N TYR A 201 2.75 13.00 11.11
CA TYR A 201 4.12 12.82 10.63
C TYR A 201 5.13 13.59 11.50
N ASN A 202 6.38 13.14 11.49
CA ASN A 202 7.48 13.78 12.21
C ASN A 202 8.53 14.37 11.24
N ASP A 203 9.52 15.07 11.79
CA ASP A 203 10.57 15.74 11.01
C ASP A 203 11.56 14.74 10.37
N ARG A 204 11.52 13.47 10.79
CA ARG A 204 12.31 12.36 10.22
C ARG A 204 11.64 11.73 9.00
N GLY A 205 10.43 12.17 8.66
CA GLY A 205 9.66 11.62 7.53
C GLY A 205 8.95 10.30 7.85
N GLU A 206 8.73 10.02 9.13
CA GLU A 206 7.98 8.85 9.60
C GLU A 206 6.54 9.22 9.91
N TYR A 207 5.66 8.23 9.91
CA TYR A 207 4.22 8.36 10.13
C TYR A 207 3.77 7.55 11.34
N LEU A 208 2.98 8.16 12.20
CA LEU A 208 2.47 7.53 13.40
C LEU A 208 1.28 6.65 13.02
N LEU A 209 1.43 5.35 13.18
CA LEU A 209 0.36 4.39 12.92
C LEU A 209 -0.07 3.72 14.21
N HIS A 210 -1.36 3.41 14.27
CA HIS A 210 -2.05 2.77 15.36
C HIS A 210 -2.32 1.32 15.02
N LEU A 211 -1.93 0.40 15.90
CA LEU A 211 -2.32 -0.99 15.78
C LEU A 211 -3.67 -1.18 16.47
N ARG A 212 -4.72 -1.47 15.69
CA ARG A 212 -6.08 -1.65 16.20
C ARG A 212 -6.18 -2.91 17.06
N ASP A 213 -7.12 -2.92 18.00
CA ASP A 213 -7.46 -4.12 18.77
C ASP A 213 -7.84 -5.28 17.84
N TYR A 214 -7.70 -6.51 18.33
CA TYR A 214 -8.19 -7.69 17.61
C TYR A 214 -9.55 -8.13 18.16
N LEU A 215 -10.60 -7.38 17.84
CA LEU A 215 -12.00 -7.67 18.22
C LEU A 215 -12.90 -7.86 16.98
N PRO A 216 -12.82 -8.99 16.27
CA PRO A 216 -13.60 -9.23 15.06
C PRO A 216 -15.12 -9.08 15.26
N GLY A 217 -15.76 -8.34 14.35
CA GLY A 217 -17.20 -8.08 14.36
C GLY A 217 -17.66 -7.05 15.39
N GLN A 218 -16.74 -6.44 16.14
CA GLN A 218 -17.02 -5.32 17.05
C GLN A 218 -16.34 -4.04 16.61
N ILE A 219 -15.15 -4.16 16.01
CA ILE A 219 -14.41 -3.04 15.46
C ILE A 219 -14.02 -3.33 14.01
N TRP A 220 -13.87 -2.25 13.28
CA TRP A 220 -13.46 -2.28 11.90
C TRP A 220 -12.00 -2.74 11.75
N GLU A 221 -11.73 -3.63 10.79
CA GLU A 221 -10.37 -4.07 10.42
C GLU A 221 -9.50 -4.48 11.63
N PRO A 222 -9.95 -5.45 12.44
CA PRO A 222 -9.27 -5.83 13.67
C PRO A 222 -7.83 -6.29 13.41
N GLY A 223 -6.89 -5.76 14.18
CA GLY A 223 -5.46 -6.05 14.06
C GLY A 223 -4.77 -5.50 12.80
N ASN A 224 -5.41 -4.59 12.06
CA ASN A 224 -4.71 -3.79 11.05
C ASN A 224 -4.03 -2.57 11.70
N TRP A 225 -2.99 -2.09 11.04
CA TRP A 225 -2.45 -0.75 11.26
C TRP A 225 -3.35 0.27 10.58
N SER A 226 -3.69 1.35 11.27
CA SER A 226 -4.49 2.46 10.75
C SER A 226 -4.00 3.81 11.25
N LEU A 227 -4.62 4.88 10.75
CA LEU A 227 -4.54 6.19 11.37
C LEU A 227 -5.37 6.22 12.66
N VAL A 228 -5.04 7.15 13.56
CA VAL A 228 -5.84 7.44 14.77
C VAL A 228 -7.06 8.25 14.36
N GLY A 229 -8.24 7.89 14.85
CA GLY A 229 -9.46 8.61 14.58
C GLY A 229 -10.70 7.72 14.54
N GLY A 230 -11.85 8.37 14.45
CA GLY A 230 -13.12 7.73 14.71
C GLY A 230 -14.33 8.49 14.17
N GLY A 231 -15.49 8.09 14.66
CA GLY A 231 -16.78 8.54 14.17
C GLY A 231 -17.16 9.90 14.70
N ARG A 232 -17.93 10.67 13.92
CA ARG A 232 -18.48 11.94 14.39
C ARG A 232 -19.52 11.70 15.48
N GLU A 233 -19.36 12.40 16.61
CA GLU A 233 -20.33 12.38 17.71
C GLU A 233 -21.23 13.64 17.70
N PRO A 234 -22.41 13.62 18.36
CA PRO A 234 -23.35 14.73 18.36
C PRO A 234 -22.78 16.08 18.83
N GLN A 235 -21.78 16.05 19.71
CA GLN A 235 -21.07 17.24 20.20
C GLN A 235 -20.06 17.81 19.20
N ASP A 236 -19.68 17.07 18.17
CA ASP A 236 -18.67 17.48 17.22
C ASP A 236 -19.26 18.49 16.23
N VAL A 237 -18.85 19.75 16.40
CA VAL A 237 -19.30 20.87 15.55
C VAL A 237 -18.74 20.77 14.13
N THR A 238 -17.52 20.22 13.98
CA THR A 238 -16.84 20.01 12.69
C THR A 238 -16.08 18.68 12.70
N LEU A 239 -15.68 18.16 11.53
CA LEU A 239 -14.82 16.98 11.45
C LEU A 239 -13.42 17.22 12.03
N GLU A 240 -12.95 18.48 12.06
CA GLU A 240 -11.74 18.84 12.79
C GLU A 240 -11.94 18.66 14.31
N HIS A 241 -13.12 18.99 14.85
CA HIS A 241 -13.43 18.70 16.25
C HIS A 241 -13.47 17.20 16.52
N THR A 242 -14.04 16.41 15.60
CA THR A 242 -14.03 14.94 15.68
C THR A 242 -12.61 14.40 15.79
N VAL A 243 -11.73 14.68 14.84
CA VAL A 243 -10.35 14.14 14.88
C VAL A 243 -9.56 14.64 16.10
N ARG A 244 -9.79 15.88 16.55
CA ARG A 244 -9.15 16.41 17.77
C ARG A 244 -9.61 15.68 19.03
N ARG A 245 -10.91 15.37 19.14
CA ARG A 245 -11.46 14.59 20.24
C ARG A 245 -10.85 13.19 20.25
N GLU A 246 -10.87 12.49 19.11
CA GLU A 246 -10.33 11.14 19.00
C GLU A 246 -8.83 11.09 19.33
N LEU A 247 -8.04 12.06 18.85
CA LEU A 247 -6.63 12.15 19.22
C LEU A 247 -6.40 12.32 20.73
N ALA A 248 -7.23 13.12 21.39
CA ALA A 248 -7.14 13.34 22.82
C ALA A 248 -7.61 12.12 23.62
N GLU A 249 -8.68 11.45 23.19
CA GLU A 249 -9.28 10.30 23.86
C GLU A 249 -8.45 9.04 23.65
N GLU A 250 -8.10 8.70 22.40
CA GLU A 250 -7.42 7.47 22.02
C GLU A 250 -5.91 7.48 22.32
N ALA A 251 -5.26 8.64 22.19
CA ALA A 251 -3.80 8.76 22.26
C ALA A 251 -3.28 9.82 23.23
N GLY A 252 -4.15 10.62 23.85
CA GLY A 252 -3.73 11.76 24.70
C GLY A 252 -2.99 12.85 23.92
N LEU A 253 -3.22 12.96 22.61
CA LEU A 253 -2.56 13.91 21.72
C LEU A 253 -3.38 15.18 21.53
N ASP A 254 -2.71 16.33 21.68
CA ASP A 254 -3.23 17.65 21.29
C ASP A 254 -2.25 18.30 20.32
N LEU A 255 -2.64 18.36 19.04
CA LEU A 255 -1.81 18.90 17.97
C LEU A 255 -2.18 20.36 17.69
N ALA A 256 -1.21 21.26 17.75
CA ALA A 256 -1.42 22.68 17.54
C ALA A 256 -2.01 22.99 16.15
N GLU A 257 -1.51 22.30 15.12
CA GLU A 257 -1.93 22.47 13.73
C GLU A 257 -2.40 21.13 13.15
N LEU A 258 -3.66 21.13 12.69
CA LEU A 258 -4.25 20.06 11.89
C LEU A 258 -4.82 20.70 10.62
N THR A 259 -4.34 20.25 9.47
CA THR A 259 -4.76 20.78 8.17
C THR A 259 -5.52 19.71 7.39
N PRO A 260 -6.68 20.01 6.82
CA PRO A 260 -7.36 19.08 5.91
C PRO A 260 -6.39 18.65 4.80
N PHE A 261 -6.26 17.33 4.61
CA PHE A 261 -5.33 16.76 3.65
C PHE A 261 -6.06 16.00 2.54
N ASP A 262 -6.93 15.05 2.90
CA ASP A 262 -7.61 14.20 1.92
C ASP A 262 -8.88 13.57 2.50
N THR A 263 -9.52 12.68 1.74
CA THR A 263 -10.59 11.80 2.21
C THR A 263 -10.27 10.36 1.82
N GLU A 264 -10.19 9.49 2.82
CA GLU A 264 -10.10 8.05 2.65
C GLU A 264 -11.51 7.44 2.61
N TYR A 265 -11.65 6.32 1.92
CA TYR A 265 -12.90 5.57 1.84
C TYR A 265 -12.65 4.18 2.35
N ALA A 266 -13.47 3.75 3.29
CA ALA A 266 -13.36 2.40 3.79
C ALA A 266 -14.76 1.74 3.78
N ILE A 267 -14.81 0.43 3.59
CA ILE A 267 -16.04 -0.38 3.55
C ILE A 267 -16.47 -0.79 4.98
N GLY A 268 -17.61 -0.27 5.47
CA GLY A 268 -18.18 -0.66 6.76
C GLY A 268 -18.84 -2.04 6.73
N ASP A 269 -19.25 -2.55 7.89
CA ASP A 269 -19.75 -3.94 8.06
C ASP A 269 -21.01 -4.27 7.22
N SER A 270 -21.76 -3.26 6.80
CA SER A 270 -22.92 -3.41 5.91
C SER A 270 -22.55 -3.47 4.42
N GLY A 271 -21.26 -3.41 4.07
CA GLY A 271 -20.77 -3.24 2.70
C GLY A 271 -20.83 -1.80 2.19
N ALA A 272 -21.38 -0.87 2.98
CA ALA A 272 -21.44 0.54 2.61
C ALA A 272 -20.09 1.23 2.76
N THR A 273 -19.69 2.03 1.77
CA THR A 273 -18.47 2.83 1.84
C THR A 273 -18.68 4.03 2.77
N VAL A 274 -17.91 4.11 3.85
CA VAL A 274 -17.88 5.20 4.81
C VAL A 274 -16.71 6.13 4.48
N PRO A 275 -16.95 7.44 4.31
CA PRO A 275 -15.90 8.42 4.10
C PRO A 275 -15.20 8.78 5.41
N ILE A 276 -13.88 8.97 5.34
CA ILE A 276 -13.03 9.36 6.46
C ILE A 276 -12.25 10.60 6.05
N ALA A 277 -12.56 11.74 6.65
CA ALA A 277 -11.81 12.98 6.42
C ALA A 277 -10.43 12.90 7.08
N ILE A 278 -9.38 13.14 6.31
CA ILE A 278 -8.00 13.03 6.76
C ILE A 278 -7.42 14.41 7.04
N TYR A 279 -6.93 14.60 8.25
CA TYR A 279 -6.23 15.81 8.68
C TYR A 279 -4.76 15.50 8.91
N ALA A 280 -3.87 16.21 8.23
CA ALA A 280 -2.44 16.07 8.45
C ALA A 280 -2.00 16.95 9.64
N GLY A 281 -1.15 16.40 10.50
CA GLY A 281 -0.60 17.09 11.66
C GLY A 281 0.86 16.71 11.91
N ARG A 282 1.66 17.65 12.41
CA ARG A 282 3.07 17.42 12.70
C ARG A 282 3.28 17.18 14.18
N TRP A 283 4.02 16.11 14.53
CA TRP A 283 4.37 15.79 15.91
C TRP A 283 5.68 15.01 16.00
N ASN A 284 6.54 15.38 16.95
CA ASN A 284 7.89 14.82 17.10
C ASN A 284 8.12 14.12 18.45
N GLY A 285 7.04 13.71 19.13
CA GLY A 285 7.15 13.05 20.42
C GLY A 285 7.42 11.55 20.32
N ASP A 286 7.50 10.92 21.49
CA ASP A 286 7.75 9.48 21.64
C ASP A 286 6.41 8.73 21.80
N PRO A 287 6.00 7.89 20.82
CA PRO A 287 4.73 7.16 20.85
C PRO A 287 4.58 6.26 22.08
N ARG A 288 5.69 5.77 22.64
CA ARG A 288 5.69 4.87 23.81
C ARG A 288 5.24 5.56 25.09
N LYS A 289 5.21 6.90 25.10
CA LYS A 289 4.74 7.71 26.23
C LYS A 289 3.25 8.06 26.12
N LEU A 290 2.62 7.79 24.98
CA LEU A 290 1.20 8.05 24.79
C LEU A 290 0.38 7.02 25.55
N HIS A 291 -0.71 7.50 26.15
CA HIS A 291 -1.66 6.62 26.80
C HIS A 291 -2.68 6.18 25.77
N VAL A 292 -2.54 4.93 25.31
CA VAL A 292 -3.45 4.33 24.33
C VAL A 292 -4.65 3.76 25.09
N THR A 293 -5.84 4.32 24.85
CA THR A 293 -7.10 3.88 25.48
C THR A 293 -7.91 2.95 24.58
N GLU A 294 -7.77 3.11 23.26
CA GLU A 294 -8.34 2.25 22.22
C GLU A 294 -7.21 1.72 21.32
N GLY A 295 -7.22 0.42 21.02
CA GLY A 295 -6.16 -0.29 20.31
C GLY A 295 -4.93 -0.67 21.14
N VAL A 296 -3.93 -1.23 20.48
CA VAL A 296 -2.83 -1.96 21.13
C VAL A 296 -1.62 -1.07 21.38
N LEU A 297 -1.17 -0.32 20.37
CA LEU A 297 0.03 0.54 20.44
C LEU A 297 0.13 1.51 19.26
N LEU A 298 0.94 2.56 19.44
CA LEU A 298 1.29 3.56 18.42
C LEU A 298 2.78 3.46 18.10
N VAL A 299 3.15 3.44 16.82
CA VAL A 299 4.55 3.29 16.36
C VAL A 299 4.81 4.17 15.13
N TRP A 300 6.03 4.69 15.05
CA TRP A 300 6.54 5.40 13.87
C TRP A 300 6.96 4.42 12.77
N PHE A 301 6.54 4.68 11.54
CA PHE A 301 7.00 3.94 10.37
C PHE A 301 7.47 4.86 9.24
N PRO A 302 8.63 4.59 8.63
CA PRO A 302 8.97 5.24 7.37
C PRO A 302 8.07 4.71 6.24
N PRO A 303 7.73 5.53 5.21
CA PRO A 303 6.92 5.10 4.08
C PRO A 303 7.48 3.86 3.34
N SER A 304 8.79 3.64 3.40
CA SER A 304 9.45 2.45 2.84
C SER A 304 8.98 1.16 3.48
N ASP A 305 8.57 1.17 4.75
CA ASP A 305 8.31 -0.03 5.53
C ASP A 305 6.84 -0.45 5.52
N LEU A 306 5.95 0.40 4.99
CA LEU A 306 4.51 0.13 4.93
C LEU A 306 4.16 -1.18 4.21
N HIS A 307 4.98 -1.64 3.27
CA HIS A 307 4.78 -2.92 2.55
C HIS A 307 4.91 -4.16 3.46
N ARG A 308 5.47 -4.00 4.66
CA ARG A 308 5.63 -5.06 5.66
C ARG A 308 4.48 -5.11 6.65
N LEU A 309 3.63 -4.09 6.65
CA LEU A 309 2.54 -3.93 7.61
C LEU A 309 1.24 -4.50 7.06
N ARG A 310 0.41 -5.03 7.95
CA ARG A 310 -0.99 -5.31 7.64
C ARG A 310 -1.78 -4.00 7.76
N ILE A 311 -1.80 -3.22 6.69
CA ILE A 311 -2.44 -1.91 6.58
C ILE A 311 -3.32 -1.86 5.34
N ALA A 312 -4.40 -1.08 5.37
CA ALA A 312 -5.23 -0.89 4.18
C ALA A 312 -4.41 -0.24 3.05
N ASN A 313 -4.59 -0.71 1.81
CA ASN A 313 -3.88 -0.17 0.65
C ASN A 313 -4.16 1.34 0.48
N THR A 314 -5.40 1.76 0.74
CA THR A 314 -5.82 3.16 0.70
C THR A 314 -5.02 4.03 1.68
N THR A 315 -4.83 3.56 2.91
CA THR A 315 -4.04 4.26 3.94
C THR A 315 -2.56 4.29 3.56
N SER A 316 -2.02 3.17 3.08
CA SER A 316 -0.63 3.06 2.62
C SER A 316 -0.33 4.04 1.47
N ASP A 317 -1.22 4.11 0.49
CA ASP A 317 -1.12 5.03 -0.64
C ASP A 317 -1.26 6.49 -0.20
N LEU A 318 -2.15 6.78 0.76
CA LEU A 318 -2.33 8.10 1.35
C LEU A 318 -1.05 8.59 2.04
N VAL A 319 -0.39 7.74 2.85
CA VAL A 319 0.91 8.06 3.47
C VAL A 319 1.96 8.35 2.41
N ARG A 320 2.07 7.52 1.37
CA ARG A 320 3.06 7.70 0.27
C ARG A 320 2.82 9.00 -0.50
N ARG A 321 1.56 9.37 -0.77
CA ARG A 321 1.22 10.63 -1.44
C ARG A 321 1.57 11.85 -0.59
N HIS A 322 1.31 11.80 0.71
CA HIS A 322 1.75 12.87 1.62
C HIS A 322 3.27 12.98 1.67
N ALA A 323 3.99 11.86 1.74
CA ALA A 323 5.45 11.86 1.80
C ALA A 323 6.08 12.44 0.52
N ALA A 324 5.49 12.14 -0.64
CA ALA A 324 5.96 12.67 -1.92
C ALA A 324 5.80 14.20 -2.05
N SER A 325 4.80 14.81 -1.39
CA SER A 325 4.60 16.26 -1.37
C SER A 325 5.39 16.99 -0.27
N HIS A 326 6.01 16.25 0.65
CA HIS A 326 6.78 16.78 1.78
C HIS A 326 8.17 16.13 1.86
N PRO A 327 9.05 16.37 0.86
CA PRO A 327 10.39 15.80 0.85
C PRO A 327 11.18 16.26 2.08
N THR A 328 11.70 15.30 2.84
CA THR A 328 12.52 15.57 4.03
C THR A 328 13.78 16.35 3.65
N THR A 329 14.13 17.35 4.47
CA THR A 329 15.43 17.99 4.37
C THR A 329 16.45 17.00 4.94
N GLN A 330 17.24 16.35 4.08
CA GLN A 330 18.35 15.51 4.57
C GLN A 330 19.29 16.35 5.43
N SER A 331 19.28 16.11 6.74
CA SER A 331 20.27 16.67 7.66
C SER A 331 20.98 15.55 8.42
N GLY A 332 22.21 15.27 8.02
CA GLY A 332 23.27 14.65 8.83
C GLY A 332 23.12 13.16 9.12
N PRO A 333 24.21 12.50 9.56
CA PRO A 333 24.16 11.10 9.99
C PRO A 333 23.19 10.99 11.17
N GLU A 334 22.32 9.99 11.11
CA GLU A 334 21.31 9.71 12.12
C GLU A 334 21.94 9.66 13.53
N PRO A 335 21.32 10.25 14.56
CA PRO A 335 21.64 9.85 15.92
C PRO A 335 21.15 8.41 16.06
N GLU A 336 22.06 7.48 16.37
CA GLU A 336 21.75 6.08 16.70
C GLU A 336 20.52 6.06 17.64
N GLU A 337 19.38 5.58 17.14
CA GLU A 337 18.24 5.30 18.01
C GLU A 337 18.66 4.21 18.98
N GLU A 338 18.97 4.59 20.22
CA GLU A 338 19.06 3.65 21.33
C GLU A 338 17.69 2.97 21.46
N GLY A 339 17.60 1.74 20.95
CA GLY A 339 16.46 0.86 21.20
C GLY A 339 16.15 0.77 22.70
N PRO A 340 14.95 0.31 23.09
CA PRO A 340 14.60 0.21 24.51
C PRO A 340 15.74 -0.48 25.27
N ALA A 341 16.35 0.25 26.21
CA ALA A 341 17.49 -0.24 26.94
C ALA A 341 17.15 -1.62 27.49
N SER A 342 17.97 -2.62 27.17
CA SER A 342 17.73 -3.97 27.66
C SER A 342 17.62 -3.93 29.18
N PRO A 343 16.73 -4.75 29.79
CA PRO A 343 16.58 -4.79 31.24
C PRO A 343 17.94 -4.84 31.96
N HIS A 344 18.01 -4.21 33.13
CA HIS A 344 19.26 -4.15 33.88
C HIS A 344 19.82 -5.56 34.12
N GLY A 345 21.03 -5.82 33.61
CA GLY A 345 21.69 -7.12 33.68
C GLY A 345 21.58 -7.97 32.42
N THR A 346 20.91 -7.52 31.35
CA THR A 346 20.97 -8.19 30.05
C THR A 346 22.39 -8.12 29.48
N VAL A 347 22.89 -9.27 29.03
CA VAL A 347 24.21 -9.39 28.40
C VAL A 347 24.03 -9.84 26.96
N PRO A 348 24.53 -9.08 25.96
CA PRO A 348 24.56 -9.52 24.57
C PRO A 348 25.36 -10.81 24.44
N ASN A 349 24.79 -11.79 23.75
CA ASN A 349 25.46 -13.05 23.43
C ASN A 349 25.96 -13.00 21.99
N ILE A 350 27.20 -13.39 21.75
CA ILE A 350 27.72 -13.53 20.40
C ILE A 350 27.14 -14.82 19.78
N ILE A 351 26.64 -14.72 18.55
CA ILE A 351 26.21 -15.90 17.78
C ILE A 351 27.39 -16.49 17.00
N GLY A 352 27.61 -17.78 17.17
CA GLY A 352 28.50 -18.59 16.35
C GLY A 352 27.71 -19.63 15.56
N VAL A 353 28.16 -19.92 14.35
CA VAL A 353 27.60 -21.01 13.56
C VAL A 353 28.67 -22.08 13.37
N HIS A 354 28.26 -23.34 13.44
CA HIS A 354 29.15 -24.49 13.41
C HIS A 354 28.59 -25.53 12.45
N LEU A 355 29.39 -25.96 11.48
CA LEU A 355 29.00 -27.00 10.53
C LEU A 355 29.36 -28.38 11.06
N TYR A 356 28.35 -29.17 11.40
CA TYR A 356 28.48 -30.59 11.66
C TYR A 356 28.31 -31.37 10.35
N LEU A 357 29.43 -31.64 9.68
CA LEU A 357 29.45 -32.38 8.42
C LEU A 357 29.80 -33.85 8.69
N GLU A 358 28.81 -34.74 8.60
CA GLU A 358 28.94 -36.17 8.86
C GLU A 358 28.74 -36.98 7.58
N LYS A 359 29.66 -37.91 7.30
CA LYS A 359 29.53 -38.88 6.21
C LYS A 359 28.68 -40.08 6.65
N PRO A 360 28.09 -40.84 5.70
CA PRO A 360 27.29 -42.03 6.03
C PRO A 360 28.03 -43.12 6.84
N ASP A 361 29.37 -43.11 6.85
CA ASP A 361 30.21 -44.00 7.64
C ASP A 361 30.40 -43.54 9.11
N GLY A 362 29.75 -42.45 9.51
CA GLY A 362 29.81 -41.89 10.87
C GLY A 362 31.03 -41.01 11.13
N THR A 363 31.83 -40.71 10.10
CA THR A 363 32.97 -39.81 10.24
C THR A 363 32.55 -38.34 10.10
N VAL A 364 33.13 -37.47 10.94
CA VAL A 364 32.82 -36.03 11.01
C VAL A 364 34.00 -35.19 10.56
N LEU A 365 33.73 -34.13 9.80
CA LEU A 365 34.78 -33.21 9.33
C LEU A 365 35.27 -32.32 10.48
N LEU A 366 36.58 -32.30 10.69
CA LEU A 366 37.27 -31.35 11.55
C LEU A 366 38.37 -30.63 10.76
N GLY A 367 38.62 -29.38 11.13
CA GLY A 367 39.73 -28.55 10.66
C GLY A 367 40.76 -28.33 11.76
N LEU A 368 42.04 -28.53 11.46
CA LEU A 368 43.14 -28.19 12.35
C LEU A 368 43.46 -26.70 12.22
N ARG A 369 43.25 -25.95 13.29
CA ARG A 369 43.48 -24.51 13.30
C ARG A 369 44.96 -24.17 13.21
N HIS A 370 45.29 -23.13 12.47
CA HIS A 370 46.66 -22.65 12.30
C HIS A 370 47.29 -22.29 13.68
N PRO A 371 48.60 -22.53 13.91
CA PRO A 371 49.26 -22.24 15.19
C PRO A 371 49.19 -20.77 15.63
N ASN A 372 49.01 -19.85 14.69
CA ASN A 372 48.85 -18.41 14.95
C ASN A 372 47.38 -17.97 15.14
N SER A 373 46.43 -18.90 15.14
CA SER A 373 45.01 -18.58 15.32
C SER A 373 44.76 -17.94 16.68
N ALA A 374 44.03 -16.82 16.70
CA ALA A 374 43.67 -16.11 17.93
C ALA A 374 42.83 -16.95 18.89
N PHE A 375 42.07 -17.92 18.36
CA PHE A 375 41.28 -18.87 19.13
C PHE A 375 41.76 -20.30 18.85
N ALA A 376 41.97 -21.08 19.92
CA ALA A 376 42.35 -22.51 19.88
C ALA A 376 43.44 -22.85 18.85
N PRO A 377 44.66 -22.26 18.96
CA PRO A 377 45.75 -22.54 18.04
C PRO A 377 46.20 -24.00 18.11
N SER A 378 46.50 -24.60 16.95
CA SER A 378 46.92 -26.01 16.86
C SER A 378 45.91 -27.02 17.44
N THR A 379 44.63 -26.65 17.50
CA THR A 379 43.55 -27.50 18.01
C THR A 379 42.57 -27.83 16.89
N TRP A 380 42.04 -29.04 16.86
CA TRP A 380 40.96 -29.42 15.94
C TRP A 380 39.64 -28.75 16.33
N HIS A 381 38.87 -28.35 15.34
CA HIS A 381 37.55 -27.77 15.50
C HIS A 381 36.64 -28.15 14.32
N VAL A 382 35.33 -28.01 14.44
CA VAL A 382 34.45 -28.03 13.26
C VAL A 382 34.61 -26.71 12.50
N LEU A 383 34.21 -26.69 11.23
CA LEU A 383 34.10 -25.44 10.47
C LEU A 383 33.14 -24.51 11.20
N ALA A 384 33.59 -23.29 11.48
CA ALA A 384 32.89 -22.41 12.41
C ALA A 384 33.09 -20.94 12.06
N GLY A 385 31.97 -20.21 12.00
CA GLY A 385 31.93 -18.80 11.67
C GLY A 385 31.42 -17.92 12.80
N HIS A 386 31.74 -16.63 12.70
CA HIS A 386 31.08 -15.60 13.49
C HIS A 386 29.92 -15.05 12.68
N CYS A 387 28.70 -15.12 13.23
CA CYS A 387 27.55 -14.54 12.56
C CYS A 387 27.65 -13.02 12.60
N GLU A 388 27.76 -12.40 11.42
CA GLU A 388 27.76 -10.96 11.23
C GLU A 388 26.31 -10.43 11.15
N GLN A 389 26.08 -9.35 10.41
CA GLN A 389 24.74 -8.82 10.16
C GLN A 389 23.98 -9.63 9.10
N GLU A 390 23.77 -10.91 9.39
CA GLU A 390 23.10 -11.89 8.56
C GLU A 390 22.38 -12.91 9.45
N ASN A 391 21.53 -13.79 8.89
CA ASN A 391 20.95 -14.89 9.67
C ASN A 391 21.92 -16.07 9.75
N ALA A 392 21.76 -16.91 10.78
CA ALA A 392 22.69 -18.01 11.08
C ALA A 392 22.85 -19.03 9.93
N ILE A 393 21.82 -19.25 9.11
CA ILE A 393 21.92 -20.20 8.00
C ILE A 393 22.72 -19.59 6.85
N ASP A 394 22.48 -18.33 6.51
CA ASP A 394 23.24 -17.65 5.46
C ASP A 394 24.72 -17.51 5.87
N CYS A 395 24.99 -17.21 7.16
CA CYS A 395 26.34 -17.25 7.73
C CYS A 395 26.99 -18.62 7.53
N LEU A 396 26.30 -19.72 7.89
CA LEU A 396 26.84 -21.07 7.73
C LEU A 396 27.19 -21.38 6.26
N ILE A 397 26.32 -21.00 5.32
CA ILE A 397 26.53 -21.22 3.89
C ILE A 397 27.73 -20.42 3.38
N ARG A 398 27.85 -19.14 3.80
CA ARG A 398 28.98 -18.27 3.46
C ARG A 398 30.29 -18.88 3.95
N GLU A 399 30.36 -19.20 5.24
CA GLU A 399 31.56 -19.75 5.90
C GLU A 399 31.95 -21.11 5.31
N ALA A 400 30.99 -21.99 5.05
CA ALA A 400 31.24 -23.29 4.40
C ALA A 400 31.89 -23.13 3.01
N ARG A 401 31.48 -22.11 2.26
CA ARG A 401 32.02 -21.80 0.93
C ARG A 401 33.38 -21.12 1.00
N GLU A 402 33.54 -20.16 1.91
CA GLU A 402 34.75 -19.36 2.08
C GLU A 402 35.91 -20.20 2.65
N GLU A 403 35.67 -20.95 3.73
CA GLU A 403 36.74 -21.71 4.41
C GLU A 403 37.06 -23.04 3.73
N ALA A 404 36.04 -23.72 3.19
CA ALA A 404 36.16 -25.10 2.73
C ALA A 404 35.71 -25.36 1.28
N GLY A 405 35.18 -24.35 0.57
CA GLY A 405 34.70 -24.51 -0.82
C GLY A 405 33.42 -25.35 -0.96
N LEU A 406 32.75 -25.64 0.16
CA LEU A 406 31.56 -26.49 0.19
C LEU A 406 30.33 -25.69 -0.22
N HIS A 407 29.49 -26.32 -1.05
CA HIS A 407 28.21 -25.75 -1.48
C HIS A 407 27.08 -26.54 -0.84
N ILE A 408 26.29 -25.86 0.02
CA ILE A 408 25.20 -26.46 0.79
C ILE A 408 23.94 -25.67 0.48
N GLU A 409 22.87 -26.35 0.09
CA GLU A 409 21.58 -25.71 -0.15
C GLU A 409 20.83 -25.51 1.18
N ARG A 410 20.09 -24.41 1.31
CA ARG A 410 19.38 -24.05 2.56
C ARG A 410 18.46 -25.16 3.08
N GLN A 411 17.82 -25.89 2.18
CA GLN A 411 16.88 -26.98 2.49
C GLN A 411 17.56 -28.22 3.09
N ASP A 412 18.88 -28.36 2.92
CA ASP A 412 19.65 -29.49 3.42
C ASP A 412 20.29 -29.21 4.78
N ILE A 413 20.02 -28.04 5.37
CA ILE A 413 20.59 -27.58 6.64
C ILE A 413 19.57 -27.78 7.77
N GLU A 414 20.01 -28.42 8.84
CA GLU A 414 19.20 -28.70 10.03
C GLU A 414 19.95 -28.30 11.29
N LEU A 415 19.31 -27.54 12.19
CA LEU A 415 19.88 -27.27 13.52
C LEU A 415 19.83 -28.56 14.34
N VAL A 416 20.98 -29.05 14.78
CA VAL A 416 21.10 -30.31 15.51
C VAL A 416 21.56 -30.15 16.96
N HIS A 417 22.18 -29.02 17.29
CA HIS A 417 22.59 -28.74 18.67
C HIS A 417 22.85 -27.25 18.90
N VAL A 418 22.69 -26.80 20.14
CA VAL A 418 23.01 -25.45 20.59
C VAL A 418 23.89 -25.54 21.84
N VAL A 419 25.06 -24.92 21.80
CA VAL A 419 25.91 -24.77 22.99
C VAL A 419 25.85 -23.34 23.48
N HIS A 420 25.42 -23.15 24.73
CA HIS A 420 25.57 -21.88 25.42
C HIS A 420 26.80 -21.93 26.31
N HIS A 421 27.83 -21.17 25.96
CA HIS A 421 29.08 -21.20 26.72
C HIS A 421 29.61 -19.82 27.04
N ILE A 422 30.23 -19.71 28.20
CA ILE A 422 31.02 -18.55 28.59
C ILE A 422 32.50 -18.92 28.58
N GLY A 423 33.32 -18.06 27.99
CA GLY A 423 34.77 -18.22 27.96
C GLY A 423 35.42 -17.73 29.25
N THR A 424 36.62 -17.15 29.13
CA THR A 424 37.23 -16.40 30.25
C THR A 424 36.36 -15.20 30.65
N PRO A 425 36.45 -14.67 31.88
CA PRO A 425 35.63 -13.53 32.36
C PRO A 425 35.69 -12.25 31.50
N LYS A 426 36.65 -12.14 30.58
CA LYS A 426 36.82 -11.01 29.67
C LYS A 426 36.11 -11.15 28.32
N ASN A 427 35.52 -12.31 28.03
CA ASN A 427 34.82 -12.57 26.78
C ASN A 427 33.30 -12.64 27.02
N PRO A 428 32.48 -12.01 26.18
CA PRO A 428 31.03 -12.11 26.28
C PRO A 428 30.56 -13.57 26.06
N PRO A 429 29.41 -13.95 26.63
CA PRO A 429 28.85 -15.28 26.45
C PRO A 429 28.51 -15.52 24.96
N ARG A 430 28.58 -16.78 24.54
CA ARG A 430 28.41 -17.19 23.15
C ARG A 430 27.35 -18.28 23.02
N MET A 431 26.53 -18.17 21.99
CA MET A 431 25.61 -19.21 21.58
C MET A 431 26.12 -19.82 20.26
N GLY A 432 26.65 -21.03 20.34
CA GLY A 432 27.11 -21.81 19.18
C GLY A 432 25.99 -22.66 18.62
N LEU A 433 25.55 -22.35 17.40
CA LEU A 433 24.51 -23.05 16.67
C LEU A 433 25.15 -24.10 15.76
N PHE A 434 24.96 -25.37 16.07
CA PHE A 434 25.47 -26.48 15.28
C PHE A 434 24.44 -26.95 14.27
N PHE A 435 24.80 -26.87 13.00
CA PHE A 435 23.96 -27.26 11.89
C PHE A 435 24.53 -28.49 11.18
N ARG A 436 23.69 -29.49 10.94
CA ARG A 436 24.01 -30.63 10.10
C ARG A 436 23.65 -30.31 8.66
N ALA A 437 24.55 -30.60 7.73
CA ALA A 437 24.24 -30.63 6.30
C ALA A 437 23.92 -32.06 5.89
N ARG A 438 22.69 -32.31 5.42
CA ARG A 438 22.21 -33.62 4.94
C ARG A 438 22.75 -33.95 3.54
N ALA A 439 23.02 -32.92 2.74
CA ALA A 439 23.63 -33.01 1.43
C ALA A 439 24.50 -31.78 1.17
N TRP A 440 25.58 -31.96 0.40
CA TRP A 440 26.48 -30.89 -0.03
C TRP A 440 27.18 -31.26 -1.34
N ARG A 441 27.81 -30.28 -1.98
CA ARG A 441 28.68 -30.48 -3.16
C ARG A 441 30.07 -29.89 -2.91
N GLY A 442 31.08 -30.55 -3.47
CA GLY A 442 32.49 -30.20 -3.27
C GLY A 442 33.17 -31.07 -2.21
N GLU A 443 34.48 -31.18 -2.31
CA GLU A 443 35.33 -31.76 -1.27
C GLU A 443 35.93 -30.62 -0.43
N PRO A 444 36.17 -30.82 0.89
CA PRO A 444 36.79 -29.78 1.72
C PRO A 444 38.17 -29.37 1.20
N GLU A 445 38.31 -28.10 0.83
CA GLU A 445 39.54 -27.48 0.34
C GLU A 445 40.11 -26.50 1.38
N LEU A 446 41.43 -26.38 1.48
CA LEU A 446 42.05 -25.33 2.32
C LEU A 446 42.03 -24.00 1.59
N ARG A 447 41.01 -23.17 1.84
CA ARG A 447 40.86 -21.86 1.19
C ARG A 447 41.41 -20.69 2.00
N GLU A 448 41.48 -20.86 3.32
CA GLU A 448 42.05 -19.88 4.26
C GLU A 448 43.22 -20.49 5.04
N PRO A 449 44.39 -20.67 4.39
CA PRO A 449 45.54 -21.40 4.96
C PRO A 449 46.15 -20.72 6.19
N ASP A 450 45.86 -19.44 6.40
CA ASP A 450 46.25 -18.64 7.57
C ASP A 450 45.39 -18.94 8.81
N LYS A 451 44.19 -19.52 8.64
CA LYS A 451 43.27 -19.89 9.72
C LYS A 451 43.18 -21.40 9.96
N CYS A 452 43.19 -22.20 8.89
CA CYS A 452 43.08 -23.66 8.93
C CYS A 452 44.19 -24.29 8.08
N ILE A 453 44.86 -25.32 8.59
CA ILE A 453 46.01 -25.96 7.91
C ILE A 453 45.72 -27.38 7.44
N GLU A 454 44.66 -28.02 7.92
CA GLU A 454 44.27 -29.37 7.50
C GLU A 454 42.78 -29.60 7.71
N TRP A 455 42.09 -30.17 6.71
CA TRP A 455 40.74 -30.72 6.85
C TRP A 455 40.82 -32.24 6.90
N ARG A 456 40.16 -32.87 7.87
CA ARG A 456 40.16 -34.34 8.02
C ARG A 456 38.85 -34.85 8.59
N PHE A 457 38.38 -35.98 8.06
CA PHE A 457 37.27 -36.74 8.63
C PHE A 457 37.77 -37.65 9.76
N TRP A 458 37.12 -37.57 10.91
CA TRP A 458 37.42 -38.35 12.11
C TRP A 458 36.23 -39.21 12.50
N ASP A 459 36.47 -40.43 12.97
CA ASP A 459 35.41 -41.23 13.61
C ASP A 459 34.90 -40.47 14.84
N ALA A 460 33.59 -40.23 14.91
CA ALA A 460 32.97 -39.51 16.00
C ALA A 460 33.11 -40.23 17.36
N ALA A 461 33.36 -41.55 17.36
CA ALA A 461 33.68 -42.32 18.56
C ALA A 461 35.18 -42.29 18.94
N ALA A 462 36.06 -41.81 18.05
CA ALA A 462 37.52 -41.76 18.23
C ALA A 462 38.10 -40.40 17.81
N LEU A 463 37.52 -39.32 18.36
CA LEU A 463 37.94 -37.93 18.12
C LEU A 463 39.36 -37.66 18.67
N PRO A 464 40.17 -36.81 18.02
CA PRO A 464 41.55 -36.51 18.44
C PRO A 464 41.57 -35.87 19.82
N ASP A 465 42.62 -36.09 20.62
CA ASP A 465 42.73 -35.53 21.98
C ASP A 465 42.65 -33.98 21.98
N GLU A 466 43.41 -33.35 21.08
CA GLU A 466 43.48 -31.90 20.88
C GLU A 466 42.27 -31.38 20.07
N LEU A 467 41.09 -31.37 20.70
CA LEU A 467 39.83 -30.88 20.12
C LEU A 467 39.21 -29.81 21.02
N VAL A 468 38.68 -28.75 20.41
CA VAL A 468 37.96 -27.68 21.13
C VAL A 468 36.89 -28.29 22.06
N PRO A 469 36.91 -28.02 23.38
CA PRO A 469 36.09 -28.76 24.36
C PRO A 469 34.58 -28.74 24.08
N TYR A 470 34.02 -27.58 23.73
CA TYR A 470 32.59 -27.49 23.42
C TYR A 470 32.22 -28.23 22.12
N THR A 471 33.18 -28.39 21.20
CA THR A 471 32.96 -29.17 19.96
C THR A 471 32.89 -30.64 20.26
N ARG A 472 33.79 -31.14 21.12
CA ARG A 472 33.73 -32.53 21.60
C ARG A 472 32.38 -32.81 22.26
N MET A 473 31.94 -31.91 23.15
CA MET A 473 30.64 -32.03 23.81
C MET A 473 29.49 -32.03 22.80
N ALA A 474 29.47 -31.07 21.88
CA ALA A 474 28.43 -30.97 20.85
C ALA A 474 28.35 -32.23 19.99
N ILE A 475 29.48 -32.77 19.51
CA ILE A 475 29.49 -34.01 18.72
C ILE A 475 28.88 -35.17 19.50
N ALA A 476 29.27 -35.36 20.77
CA ALA A 476 28.71 -36.41 21.61
C ALA A 476 27.20 -36.25 21.85
N LYS A 477 26.73 -35.01 22.02
CA LYS A 477 25.31 -34.69 22.25
C LYS A 477 24.46 -34.80 20.98
N ILE A 478 25.02 -34.46 19.83
CA ILE A 478 24.40 -34.67 18.51
C ILE A 478 24.16 -36.17 18.28
N GLN A 479 25.10 -37.04 18.69
CA GLN A 479 24.94 -38.49 18.56
C GLN A 479 23.83 -39.06 19.46
N THR A 480 23.56 -38.45 20.62
CA THR A 480 22.47 -38.86 21.51
C THR A 480 21.15 -38.14 21.24
N GLY A 481 21.11 -37.21 20.28
CA GLY A 481 19.93 -36.42 19.92
C GLY A 481 19.58 -35.32 20.94
N GLU A 482 20.51 -34.97 21.84
CA GLU A 482 20.33 -33.88 22.78
C GLU A 482 20.55 -32.53 22.09
N LEU A 483 19.58 -31.62 22.17
CA LEU A 483 19.60 -30.36 21.39
C LEU A 483 20.35 -29.21 22.07
N TYR A 484 20.65 -29.31 23.36
CA TYR A 484 21.19 -28.18 24.12
C TYR A 484 22.22 -28.60 25.16
N SER A 485 23.25 -27.79 25.37
CA SER A 485 24.23 -27.97 26.44
C SER A 485 24.85 -26.65 26.88
N GLU A 486 25.31 -26.63 28.13
CA GLU A 486 25.92 -25.46 28.78
C GLU A 486 27.37 -25.75 29.14
N MET A 487 28.26 -24.76 28.98
CA MET A 487 29.67 -24.91 29.36
C MET A 487 30.24 -23.63 29.99
N GLY A 488 30.95 -23.79 31.11
CA GLY A 488 31.63 -22.69 31.80
C GLY A 488 30.75 -21.85 32.73
N TRP A 489 29.44 -22.13 32.79
CA TRP A 489 28.52 -21.47 33.71
C TRP A 489 28.73 -21.97 35.15
N PRO A 490 28.57 -21.10 36.17
CA PRO A 490 28.55 -21.53 37.56
C PRO A 490 27.34 -22.44 37.81
N ALA A 491 27.54 -23.47 38.64
CA ALA A 491 26.54 -24.46 39.00
C ALA A 491 25.41 -23.90 39.90
#